data_AF-A0A838LQ52-F1
#
_entry.id   AF-A0A838LQ52-F1
#
_cell.length_a   1.000
_cell.length_b   1.000
_cell.length_c   1.000
_cell.angle_alpha   90.00
_cell.angle_beta   90.00
_cell.angle_gamma   90.00
#
_symmetry.space_group_name_H-M   'P 1'
#
loop_
_entity.id
_entity.type
_entity.pdbx_description
1 polymer ?
#
loop_
_entity_poly.entity_id
_entity_poly.type
_entity_poly.pdbx_seq_one_letter_code
_entity_poly.pdbx_strand_id
1 'polypeptide(L)'
;MQEDRRLAVLRAIVEDYVHTEEPVGSKALVERHGLGVSSATVRNDMAALEEEGYITQPHTSAGRVPTDKGYRLFVDRLTTVKPMSAAEKRAIATILDGAVDLDDVVQRSVRLLAQLTRQVAIVQYPTLSRSTVRHVELVGLAPTRLLVVLILSTGRVEQRLVELATEVDEQALADLRALVNRTATGEVIADANAGLAALLTADGPVPPATRAVVETLIEAMSDHRSDERIAVGGAANLARYGDSFDSAVRPLLEALEEHVVLLKLIGEAASPEPLTVRIGHEGPYQELASTSVVAAGYGPGELALARLGIVGPTRMDYPGSMAAVRAVARYVSRILDEA
;
A
#
# COMPACT_ATOMS: atom_id res chain seq x y z
N MET A 1 -20.06 21.62 -19.14
CA MET A 1 -21.26 20.95 -19.70
C MET A 1 -20.93 19.63 -20.42
N GLN A 2 -20.13 19.61 -21.49
CA GLN A 2 -19.84 18.34 -22.20
C GLN A 2 -18.85 17.45 -21.44
N GLU A 3 -17.87 18.04 -20.77
CA GLU A 3 -16.92 17.30 -19.92
C GLU A 3 -17.60 16.71 -18.69
N ASP A 4 -18.43 17.50 -17.98
CA ASP A 4 -19.22 17.01 -16.84
C ASP A 4 -20.15 15.85 -17.21
N ARG A 5 -20.74 15.91 -18.41
CA ARG A 5 -21.59 14.83 -18.93
C ARG A 5 -20.77 13.58 -19.26
N ARG A 6 -19.61 13.71 -19.91
CA ARG A 6 -18.70 12.58 -20.16
C ARG A 6 -18.25 11.92 -18.86
N LEU A 7 -17.97 12.71 -17.82
CA LEU A 7 -17.67 12.19 -16.48
C LEU A 7 -18.86 11.44 -15.87
N ALA A 8 -20.08 11.96 -16.02
CA ALA A 8 -21.29 11.26 -15.56
C ALA A 8 -21.52 9.94 -16.30
N VAL A 9 -21.26 9.90 -17.61
CA VAL A 9 -21.31 8.69 -18.43
C VAL A 9 -20.26 7.68 -17.97
N LEU A 10 -19.00 8.09 -17.79
CA LEU A 10 -17.93 7.23 -17.29
C LEU A 10 -18.28 6.64 -15.91
N ARG A 11 -18.77 7.48 -15.01
CA ARG A 11 -19.23 7.07 -13.68
C ARG A 11 -20.32 6.00 -13.78
N ALA A 12 -21.33 6.22 -14.61
CA ALA A 12 -22.42 5.27 -14.81
C ALA A 12 -21.93 3.93 -15.40
N ILE A 13 -20.96 3.96 -16.32
CA ILE A 13 -20.32 2.75 -16.86
C ILE A 13 -19.58 1.97 -15.77
N VAL A 14 -18.78 2.66 -14.94
CA VAL A 14 -18.04 2.03 -13.84
C VAL A 14 -18.99 1.43 -12.82
N GLU A 15 -20.02 2.17 -12.39
CA GLU A 15 -21.01 1.69 -11.42
C GLU A 15 -21.78 0.47 -11.93
N ASP A 16 -22.24 0.48 -13.18
CA ASP A 16 -22.92 -0.67 -13.78
C ASP A 16 -21.98 -1.87 -13.92
N TYR A 17 -20.76 -1.66 -14.43
CA TYR A 17 -19.82 -2.75 -14.67
C TYR A 17 -19.34 -3.42 -13.38
N VAL A 18 -19.13 -2.65 -12.30
CA VAL A 18 -18.82 -3.18 -10.97
C VAL A 18 -19.96 -4.02 -10.42
N HIS A 19 -21.21 -3.69 -10.75
CA HIS A 19 -22.38 -4.42 -10.24
C HIS A 19 -22.74 -5.66 -11.06
N THR A 20 -22.64 -5.58 -12.40
CA THR A 20 -23.15 -6.63 -13.30
C THR A 20 -22.06 -7.50 -13.90
N GLU A 21 -20.80 -7.07 -13.90
CA GLU A 21 -19.69 -7.72 -14.62
C GLU A 21 -19.92 -7.86 -16.14
N GLU A 22 -20.86 -7.10 -16.69
CA GLU A 22 -21.25 -7.17 -18.10
C GLU A 22 -20.90 -5.87 -18.84
N PRO A 23 -20.37 -5.95 -20.08
CA PRO A 23 -20.11 -4.78 -20.90
C PRO A 23 -21.34 -3.87 -21.05
N VAL A 24 -21.17 -2.59 -20.76
CA VAL A 24 -22.29 -1.65 -20.59
C VAL A 24 -22.66 -0.98 -21.90
N GLY A 25 -23.95 -1.01 -22.25
CA GLY A 25 -24.49 -0.39 -23.45
C GLY A 25 -25.15 0.97 -23.20
N SER A 26 -25.07 1.87 -24.17
CA SER A 26 -25.62 3.23 -24.08
C SER A 26 -27.12 3.30 -23.74
N LYS A 27 -27.91 2.31 -24.16
CA LYS A 27 -29.35 2.26 -23.87
C LYS A 27 -29.60 1.95 -22.38
N ALA A 28 -28.85 1.00 -21.82
CA ALA A 28 -28.95 0.62 -20.42
C ALA A 28 -28.56 1.79 -19.49
N LEU A 29 -27.52 2.54 -19.86
CA LEU A 29 -27.08 3.73 -19.11
C LEU A 29 -28.19 4.79 -19.00
N VAL A 30 -28.86 5.10 -20.11
CA VAL A 30 -29.95 6.10 -20.11
C VAL A 30 -31.12 5.64 -19.25
N GLU A 31 -31.48 4.35 -19.34
CA GLU A 31 -32.60 3.77 -18.60
C GLU A 31 -32.34 3.70 -17.08
N ARG A 32 -31.11 3.38 -16.65
CA ARG A 32 -30.76 3.17 -15.24
C ARG A 32 -30.31 4.43 -14.51
N HIS A 33 -29.57 5.32 -15.18
CA HIS A 33 -28.88 6.45 -14.53
C HIS A 33 -29.54 7.80 -14.78
N GLY A 34 -30.60 7.87 -15.60
CA GLY A 34 -31.37 9.10 -15.79
C GLY A 34 -30.54 10.29 -16.31
N LEU A 35 -29.59 10.03 -17.22
CA LEU A 35 -28.58 11.00 -17.70
C LEU A 35 -29.16 12.24 -18.43
N GLY A 36 -30.47 12.34 -18.61
CA GLY A 36 -31.14 13.49 -19.23
C GLY A 36 -30.85 13.68 -20.72
N VAL A 37 -30.28 12.68 -21.40
CA VAL A 37 -29.90 12.71 -22.82
C VAL A 37 -30.30 11.43 -23.55
N SER A 38 -30.34 11.50 -24.88
CA SER A 38 -30.69 10.35 -25.72
C SER A 38 -29.59 9.28 -25.73
N SER A 39 -29.96 8.03 -26.03
CA SER A 39 -28.98 6.94 -26.18
C SER A 39 -27.95 7.22 -27.29
N ALA A 40 -28.32 7.96 -28.35
CA ALA A 40 -27.39 8.36 -29.40
C ALA A 40 -26.34 9.36 -28.88
N THR A 41 -26.73 10.29 -28.02
CA THR A 41 -25.80 11.23 -27.37
C THR A 41 -24.83 10.48 -26.46
N VAL A 42 -25.32 9.53 -25.67
CA VAL A 42 -24.47 8.69 -24.81
C VAL A 42 -23.49 7.85 -25.64
N ARG A 43 -23.89 7.31 -26.80
CA ARG A 43 -22.96 6.60 -27.71
C ARG A 43 -21.82 7.50 -28.19
N ASN A 44 -22.10 8.75 -28.53
CA ASN A 44 -21.08 9.70 -28.94
C ASN A 44 -20.12 10.04 -27.79
N ASP A 45 -20.65 10.23 -26.58
CA ASP A 45 -19.82 10.47 -25.39
C ASP A 45 -18.97 9.22 -25.05
N MET A 46 -19.51 8.01 -25.19
CA MET A 46 -18.76 6.75 -25.05
C MET A 46 -17.66 6.61 -26.10
N ALA A 47 -17.92 6.99 -27.36
CA ALA A 47 -16.90 6.97 -28.41
C ALA A 47 -15.73 7.90 -28.08
N ALA A 48 -16.01 9.10 -27.55
CA ALA A 48 -14.96 10.02 -27.08
C ALA A 48 -14.18 9.43 -25.89
N LEU A 49 -14.87 8.86 -24.90
CA LEU A 49 -14.21 8.18 -23.76
C LEU A 49 -13.32 7.01 -24.20
N GLU A 50 -13.73 6.29 -25.24
CA GLU A 50 -12.97 5.18 -25.83
C GLU A 50 -11.74 5.68 -26.59
N GLU A 51 -11.88 6.73 -27.41
CA GLU A 51 -10.75 7.38 -28.10
C GLU A 51 -9.72 7.94 -27.10
N GLU A 52 -10.18 8.47 -25.98
CA GLU A 52 -9.34 8.93 -24.88
C GLU A 52 -8.77 7.77 -24.02
N GLY A 53 -9.19 6.52 -24.27
CA GLY A 53 -8.68 5.31 -23.61
C GLY A 53 -9.22 5.04 -22.20
N TYR A 54 -10.32 5.69 -21.79
CA TYR A 54 -10.95 5.46 -20.48
C TYR A 54 -11.85 4.22 -20.45
N ILE A 55 -12.40 3.87 -21.60
CA ILE A 55 -13.21 2.66 -21.77
C ILE A 55 -12.77 1.92 -23.03
N THR A 56 -13.08 0.64 -23.12
CA THR A 56 -12.75 -0.17 -24.29
C THR A 56 -13.88 -1.13 -24.63
N GLN A 57 -13.86 -1.64 -25.85
CA GLN A 57 -14.77 -2.66 -26.34
C GLN A 57 -14.06 -4.02 -26.39
N PRO A 58 -14.42 -4.99 -25.51
CA PRO A 58 -13.74 -6.29 -25.48
C PRO A 58 -14.00 -7.12 -26.75
N HIS A 59 -15.19 -7.02 -27.33
CA HIS A 59 -15.57 -7.68 -28.58
C HIS A 59 -16.44 -6.75 -29.44
N THR A 60 -16.40 -6.90 -30.77
CA THR A 60 -17.06 -6.01 -31.74
C THR A 60 -18.57 -5.80 -31.51
N SER A 61 -19.26 -6.76 -30.86
CA SER A 61 -20.68 -6.69 -30.51
C SER A 61 -20.96 -6.38 -29.03
N ALA A 62 -19.93 -6.35 -28.18
CA ALA A 62 -20.06 -6.09 -26.74
C ALA A 62 -20.26 -4.59 -26.46
N GLY A 63 -20.80 -4.28 -25.28
CA GLY A 63 -20.80 -2.92 -24.72
C GLY A 63 -19.39 -2.39 -24.44
N ARG A 64 -19.27 -1.43 -23.52
CA ARG A 64 -17.97 -0.89 -23.08
C ARG A 64 -17.65 -1.33 -21.66
N VAL A 65 -16.36 -1.53 -21.39
CA VAL A 65 -15.82 -1.80 -20.06
C VAL A 65 -14.79 -0.73 -19.68
N PRO A 66 -14.65 -0.36 -18.40
CA PRO A 66 -13.62 0.57 -17.96
C PRO A 66 -12.22 -0.01 -18.15
N THR A 67 -11.27 0.84 -18.52
CA THR A 67 -9.83 0.54 -18.44
C THR A 67 -9.28 0.97 -17.07
N ASP A 68 -8.03 0.60 -16.74
CA ASP A 68 -7.32 1.13 -15.55
C ASP A 68 -7.36 2.66 -15.52
N LYS A 69 -7.14 3.31 -16.68
CA LYS A 69 -7.24 4.76 -16.84
C LYS A 69 -8.66 5.28 -16.53
N GLY A 70 -9.69 4.54 -16.96
CA GLY A 70 -11.08 4.84 -16.65
C GLY A 70 -11.40 4.79 -15.17
N TYR A 71 -10.96 3.72 -14.49
CA TYR A 71 -11.11 3.59 -13.04
C TYR A 71 -10.33 4.67 -12.29
N ARG A 72 -9.10 4.98 -12.71
CA ARG A 72 -8.29 6.06 -12.14
C ARG A 72 -9.01 7.40 -12.22
N LEU A 73 -9.48 7.80 -13.41
CA LEU A 73 -10.25 9.05 -13.55
C LEU A 73 -11.52 9.03 -12.71
N PHE A 74 -12.22 7.90 -12.63
CA PHE A 74 -13.39 7.74 -11.77
C PHE A 74 -13.04 7.98 -10.29
N VAL A 75 -11.99 7.33 -9.78
CA VAL A 75 -11.53 7.46 -8.39
C VAL A 75 -11.08 8.88 -8.07
N ASP A 76 -10.28 9.51 -8.96
CA ASP A 76 -9.79 10.87 -8.76
C ASP A 76 -10.92 11.91 -8.74
N ARG A 77 -12.02 11.62 -9.44
CA ARG A 77 -13.22 12.48 -9.49
C ARG A 77 -14.27 12.12 -8.44
N LEU A 78 -14.02 11.16 -7.55
CA LEU A 78 -14.83 10.93 -6.35
C LEU A 78 -14.65 12.11 -5.37
N THR A 79 -15.31 13.21 -5.70
CA THR A 79 -15.29 14.49 -4.96
C THR A 79 -15.86 14.37 -3.55
N THR A 80 -16.60 13.30 -3.24
CA THR A 80 -16.96 12.95 -1.87
C THR A 80 -17.25 11.46 -1.81
N VAL A 81 -16.35 10.68 -1.21
CA VAL A 81 -16.72 9.33 -0.78
C VAL A 81 -17.90 9.48 0.16
N LYS A 82 -19.05 8.91 -0.20
CA LYS A 82 -20.27 8.99 0.60
C LYS A 82 -19.91 8.64 2.04
N PRO A 83 -20.11 9.56 3.01
CA PRO A 83 -19.74 9.27 4.38
C PRO A 83 -20.60 8.10 4.86
N MET A 84 -19.97 7.16 5.56
CA MET A 84 -20.70 6.09 6.23
C MET A 84 -21.76 6.69 7.15
N SER A 85 -22.95 6.10 7.14
CA SER A 85 -24.04 6.44 8.04
C SER A 85 -23.61 6.29 9.49
N ALA A 86 -24.30 6.99 10.41
CA ALA A 86 -24.06 6.85 11.83
C ALA A 86 -24.28 5.41 12.33
N ALA A 87 -25.18 4.66 11.69
CA ALA A 87 -25.42 3.25 12.00
C ALA A 87 -24.24 2.36 11.61
N GLU A 88 -23.68 2.54 10.40
CA GLU A 88 -22.52 1.79 9.94
C GLU A 88 -21.28 2.11 10.80
N LYS A 89 -21.05 3.38 11.14
CA LYS A 89 -19.96 3.77 12.05
C LYS A 89 -20.12 3.15 13.44
N ARG A 90 -21.35 3.11 13.98
CA ARG A 90 -21.63 2.45 15.26
C ARG A 90 -21.41 0.94 15.19
N ALA A 91 -21.81 0.28 14.09
CA ALA A 91 -21.58 -1.14 13.91
C ALA A 91 -20.07 -1.47 13.87
N ILE A 92 -19.28 -0.69 13.12
CA ILE A 92 -17.81 -0.78 13.13
C ILE A 92 -17.29 -0.63 14.55
N ALA A 93 -17.78 0.38 15.27
CA ALA A 93 -17.34 0.66 16.62
C ALA A 93 -17.58 -0.52 17.55
N THR A 94 -18.80 -1.05 17.58
CA THR A 94 -19.17 -2.19 18.41
C THR A 94 -18.35 -3.45 18.10
N ILE A 95 -18.00 -3.70 16.84
CA ILE A 95 -17.19 -4.88 16.47
C ILE A 95 -15.75 -4.74 16.97
N LEU A 96 -15.20 -3.53 16.89
CA LEU A 96 -13.83 -3.23 17.29
C LEU A 96 -13.69 -2.87 18.79
N ASP A 97 -14.79 -2.63 19.49
CA ASP A 97 -14.83 -2.30 20.92
C ASP A 97 -14.59 -3.54 21.82
N GLY A 98 -13.99 -3.34 22.99
CA GLY A 98 -13.64 -4.42 23.91
C GLY A 98 -12.57 -5.37 23.37
N ALA A 99 -11.66 -4.88 22.52
CA ALA A 99 -10.46 -5.60 22.15
C ALA A 99 -9.52 -5.67 23.36
N VAL A 100 -9.01 -6.88 23.67
CA VAL A 100 -8.24 -7.13 24.90
C VAL A 100 -6.76 -6.81 24.72
N ASP A 101 -6.24 -7.02 23.51
CA ASP A 101 -4.86 -6.78 23.14
C ASP A 101 -4.75 -6.38 21.65
N LEU A 102 -3.53 -6.08 21.22
CA LEU A 102 -3.24 -5.69 19.85
C LEU A 102 -3.60 -6.78 18.81
N ASP A 103 -3.42 -8.05 19.17
CA ASP A 103 -3.74 -9.16 18.27
C ASP A 103 -5.25 -9.19 17.99
N ASP A 104 -6.07 -9.04 19.03
CA ASP A 104 -7.52 -8.98 18.90
C ASP A 104 -7.98 -7.77 18.05
N VAL A 105 -7.36 -6.59 18.24
CA VAL A 105 -7.62 -5.40 17.40
C VAL A 105 -7.34 -5.71 15.93
N VAL A 106 -6.17 -6.29 15.63
CA VAL A 106 -5.76 -6.61 14.26
C VAL A 106 -6.68 -7.67 13.64
N GLN A 107 -6.96 -8.77 14.35
CA GLN A 107 -7.80 -9.86 13.86
C GLN A 107 -9.27 -9.44 13.65
N ARG A 108 -9.81 -8.58 14.52
CA ARG A 108 -11.15 -7.98 14.31
C ARG A 108 -11.16 -7.05 13.11
N SER A 109 -10.11 -6.25 12.92
CA SER A 109 -9.98 -5.33 11.78
C SER A 109 -9.94 -6.08 10.45
N VAL A 110 -9.16 -7.16 10.36
CA VAL A 110 -9.13 -8.04 9.18
C VAL A 110 -10.50 -8.60 8.86
N ARG A 111 -11.18 -9.20 9.86
CA ARG A 111 -12.51 -9.79 9.68
C ARG A 111 -13.54 -8.75 9.24
N LEU A 112 -13.52 -7.58 9.88
CA LEU A 112 -14.45 -6.50 9.57
C LEU A 112 -14.25 -5.96 8.16
N LEU A 113 -13.01 -5.69 7.75
CA LEU A 113 -12.71 -5.23 6.40
C LEU A 113 -13.16 -6.25 5.36
N ALA A 114 -12.80 -7.53 5.53
CA ALA A 114 -13.17 -8.59 4.61
C ALA A 114 -14.70 -8.75 4.48
N GLN A 115 -15.45 -8.53 5.56
CA GLN A 115 -16.92 -8.60 5.56
C GLN A 115 -17.55 -7.38 4.88
N LEU A 116 -17.08 -6.17 5.18
CA LEU A 116 -17.63 -4.93 4.64
C LEU A 116 -17.37 -4.78 3.14
N THR A 117 -16.16 -5.11 2.70
CA THR A 117 -15.72 -4.86 1.33
C THR A 117 -15.88 -6.07 0.42
N ARG A 118 -16.06 -7.26 1.02
CA ARG A 118 -16.04 -8.55 0.30
C ARG A 118 -14.76 -8.76 -0.50
N GLN A 119 -13.63 -8.22 -0.01
CA GLN A 119 -12.31 -8.38 -0.58
C GLN A 119 -11.38 -9.17 0.36
N VAL A 120 -10.13 -9.37 -0.06
CA VAL A 120 -9.07 -9.77 0.88
C VAL A 120 -8.68 -8.55 1.69
N ALA A 121 -8.67 -8.69 3.01
CA ALA A 121 -8.20 -7.67 3.93
C ALA A 121 -6.79 -8.01 4.39
N ILE A 122 -5.93 -6.98 4.45
CA ILE A 122 -4.56 -7.06 4.93
C ILE A 122 -4.41 -5.99 6.01
N VAL A 123 -3.94 -6.37 7.18
CA VAL A 123 -3.65 -5.46 8.29
C VAL A 123 -2.23 -5.75 8.76
N GLN A 124 -1.33 -4.79 8.56
CA GLN A 124 0.01 -4.82 9.13
C GLN A 124 -0.10 -4.57 10.63
N TYR A 125 0.61 -5.31 11.47
CA TYR A 125 0.69 -5.01 12.90
C TYR A 125 1.45 -3.68 13.06
N PRO A 126 1.01 -2.77 13.95
CA PRO A 126 1.75 -1.55 14.24
C PRO A 126 3.11 -1.93 14.75
N THR A 127 4.12 -1.54 13.99
CA THR A 127 5.50 -1.74 14.38
C THR A 127 5.79 -0.70 15.46
N LEU A 128 5.60 -1.07 16.72
CA LEU A 128 6.01 -0.28 17.88
C LEU A 128 7.56 -0.24 18.02
N SER A 129 8.31 -0.32 16.91
CA SER A 129 9.76 -0.45 16.92
C SER A 129 10.41 0.80 17.47
N ARG A 130 10.49 0.83 18.80
CA ARG A 130 11.59 1.43 19.58
C ARG A 130 12.85 0.55 19.50
N SER A 131 12.98 -0.27 18.47
CA SER A 131 14.21 -1.01 18.28
C SER A 131 15.29 0.01 18.00
N THR A 132 16.25 0.09 18.91
CA THR A 132 17.37 0.99 18.80
C THR A 132 18.58 0.24 18.30
N VAL A 133 19.47 0.95 17.64
CA VAL A 133 20.78 0.40 17.29
C VAL A 133 21.56 0.26 18.58
N ARG A 134 21.91 -0.97 18.96
CA ARG A 134 22.68 -1.23 20.17
C ARG A 134 24.17 -1.05 19.94
N HIS A 135 24.66 -1.47 18.77
CA HIS A 135 26.06 -1.38 18.41
C HIS A 135 26.25 -1.60 16.90
N VAL A 136 27.25 -0.95 16.31
CA VAL A 136 27.74 -1.25 14.96
C VAL A 136 29.22 -1.59 15.02
N GLU A 137 29.59 -2.77 14.54
CA GLU A 137 30.98 -3.18 14.42
C GLU A 137 31.41 -3.21 12.94
N LEU A 138 32.60 -2.69 12.67
CA LEU A 138 33.23 -2.74 11.35
C LEU A 138 34.51 -3.55 11.47
N VAL A 139 34.58 -4.69 10.79
CA VAL A 139 35.74 -5.59 10.84
C VAL A 139 36.42 -5.60 9.48
N GLY A 140 37.70 -5.22 9.43
CA GLY A 140 38.51 -5.34 8.22
C GLY A 140 38.82 -6.81 7.92
N LEU A 141 38.43 -7.29 6.75
CA LEU A 141 38.76 -8.64 6.28
C LEU A 141 39.92 -8.62 5.28
N ALA A 142 40.00 -7.57 4.46
CA ALA A 142 41.08 -7.27 3.52
C ALA A 142 41.12 -5.74 3.26
N PRO A 143 42.16 -5.19 2.59
CA PRO A 143 42.26 -3.75 2.33
C PRO A 143 41.03 -3.13 1.66
N THR A 144 40.31 -3.91 0.84
CA THR A 144 39.09 -3.49 0.14
C THR A 144 37.84 -4.27 0.56
N ARG A 145 37.86 -4.98 1.69
CA ARG A 145 36.71 -5.77 2.18
C ARG A 145 36.48 -5.59 3.66
N LEU A 146 35.26 -5.22 4.02
CA LEU A 146 34.81 -5.09 5.40
C LEU A 146 33.64 -6.03 5.69
N LEU A 147 33.54 -6.48 6.93
CA LEU A 147 32.33 -7.05 7.50
C LEU A 147 31.68 -6.00 8.41
N VAL A 148 30.44 -5.65 8.12
CA VAL A 148 29.59 -4.81 8.95
C VAL A 148 28.71 -5.72 9.79
N VAL A 149 28.73 -5.51 11.11
CA VAL A 149 27.85 -6.21 12.04
C VAL A 149 26.98 -5.19 12.76
N LEU A 150 25.66 -5.29 12.59
CA LEU A 150 24.67 -4.43 13.23
C LEU A 150 23.94 -5.23 14.31
N ILE A 151 23.92 -4.70 15.53
CA ILE A 151 23.24 -5.32 16.68
C ILE A 151 22.10 -4.41 17.12
N LEU A 152 20.91 -4.96 17.28
CA LEU A 152 19.73 -4.21 17.73
C LEU A 152 19.40 -4.46 19.21
N SER A 153 18.58 -3.57 19.79
CA SER A 153 18.06 -3.73 21.16
C SER A 153 17.21 -4.99 21.34
N THR A 154 16.64 -5.52 20.25
CA THR A 154 15.90 -6.79 20.21
C THR A 154 16.80 -8.02 20.34
N GLY A 155 18.12 -7.86 20.21
CA GLY A 155 19.08 -8.96 20.17
C GLY A 155 19.31 -9.54 18.77
N ARG A 156 18.62 -9.03 17.73
CA ARG A 156 18.90 -9.37 16.33
C ARG A 156 20.28 -8.86 15.91
N VAL A 157 20.98 -9.66 15.12
CA VAL A 157 22.32 -9.36 14.58
C VAL A 157 22.29 -9.52 13.06
N GLU A 158 22.57 -8.45 12.33
CA GLU A 158 22.74 -8.46 10.88
C GLU A 158 24.22 -8.42 10.52
N GLN A 159 24.60 -9.16 9.48
CA GLN A 159 25.98 -9.25 9.00
C GLN A 159 26.02 -9.00 7.49
N ARG A 160 26.79 -8.01 7.05
CA ARG A 160 26.93 -7.65 5.62
C ARG A 160 28.38 -7.51 5.24
N LEU A 161 28.75 -8.10 4.10
CA LEU A 161 30.07 -7.91 3.50
C LEU A 161 30.01 -6.68 2.59
N VAL A 162 30.96 -5.76 2.77
CA VAL A 162 31.07 -4.52 2.01
C VAL A 162 32.37 -4.56 1.21
N GLU A 163 32.25 -4.43 -0.11
CA GLU A 163 33.39 -4.24 -1.00
C GLU A 163 33.65 -2.74 -1.19
N LEU A 164 34.91 -2.33 -1.00
CA LEU A 164 35.33 -0.94 -1.05
C LEU A 164 36.01 -0.65 -2.38
N ALA A 165 35.71 0.51 -2.97
CA ALA A 165 36.36 0.97 -4.19
C ALA A 165 37.83 1.37 -4.00
N THR A 166 38.21 1.68 -2.77
CA THR A 166 39.57 2.11 -2.40
C THR A 166 40.00 1.38 -1.13
N GLU A 167 41.31 1.18 -0.98
CA GLU A 167 41.86 0.62 0.26
C GLU A 167 41.59 1.56 1.44
N VAL A 168 41.31 0.97 2.60
CA VAL A 168 41.08 1.68 3.85
C VAL A 168 42.09 1.18 4.87
N ASP A 169 42.88 2.08 5.43
CA ASP A 169 43.80 1.76 6.50
C ASP A 169 43.08 1.61 7.86
N GLU A 170 43.78 1.08 8.86
CA GLU A 170 43.20 0.82 10.18
C GLU A 170 42.71 2.11 10.87
N GLN A 171 43.36 3.24 10.62
CA GLN A 171 43.01 4.52 11.23
C GLN A 171 41.71 5.06 10.63
N ALA A 172 41.59 5.08 9.31
CA ALA A 172 40.38 5.47 8.60
C ALA A 172 39.21 4.54 8.93
N LEU A 173 39.45 3.24 9.10
CA LEU A 173 38.42 2.31 9.56
C LEU A 173 37.96 2.61 10.99
N ALA A 174 38.89 2.95 11.89
CA ALA A 174 38.56 3.33 13.27
C ALA A 174 37.75 4.64 13.32
N ASP A 175 38.13 5.62 12.51
CA ASP A 175 37.43 6.91 12.41
C ASP A 175 36.01 6.71 11.84
N LEU A 176 35.86 5.86 10.83
CA LEU A 176 34.55 5.49 10.27
C LEU A 176 33.69 4.75 11.29
N ARG A 177 34.25 3.78 12.04
CA ARG A 177 33.56 3.07 13.11
C ARG A 177 33.05 4.05 14.16
N ALA A 178 33.88 5.00 14.58
CA ALA A 178 33.52 6.02 15.56
C ALA A 178 32.43 6.96 15.02
N LEU A 179 32.52 7.38 13.76
CA LEU A 179 31.50 8.22 13.12
C LEU A 179 30.15 7.52 13.09
N VAL A 180 30.09 6.29 12.60
CA VAL A 180 28.85 5.51 12.51
C VAL A 180 28.24 5.29 13.89
N ASN A 181 29.04 4.87 14.88
CA ASN A 181 28.52 4.60 16.22
C ASN A 181 28.01 5.87 16.90
N ARG A 182 28.65 7.03 16.71
CA ARG A 182 28.16 8.31 17.25
C ARG A 182 26.82 8.71 16.65
N THR A 183 26.60 8.41 15.38
CA THR A 183 25.37 8.81 14.67
C THR A 183 24.21 7.84 14.92
N ALA A 184 24.48 6.54 15.03
CA ALA A 184 23.43 5.52 15.03
C ALA A 184 23.16 4.91 16.42
N THR A 185 24.17 4.77 17.29
CA THR A 185 24.02 3.97 18.53
C THR A 185 23.11 4.64 19.54
N GLY A 186 22.16 3.88 20.10
CA GLY A 186 21.16 4.35 21.05
C GLY A 186 19.94 4.97 20.38
N GLU A 187 20.06 5.37 19.12
CA GLU A 187 18.95 5.94 18.34
C GLU A 187 17.98 4.86 17.89
N VAL A 188 16.71 5.25 17.72
CA VAL A 188 15.71 4.42 17.06
C VAL A 188 16.14 4.24 15.60
N ILE A 189 15.89 3.07 15.01
CA ILE A 189 16.32 2.76 13.63
C ILE A 189 15.94 3.86 12.62
N ALA A 190 14.77 4.48 12.75
CA ALA A 190 14.35 5.58 11.88
C ALA A 190 15.27 6.80 11.99
N ASP A 191 15.61 7.21 13.21
CA ASP A 191 16.49 8.35 13.49
C ASP A 191 17.94 8.03 13.10
N ALA A 192 18.39 6.79 13.36
CA ALA A 192 19.69 6.30 12.91
C ALA A 192 19.82 6.36 11.38
N ASN A 193 18.79 5.91 10.64
CA ASN A 193 18.76 5.99 9.19
C ASN A 193 18.81 7.44 8.70
N ALA A 194 18.02 8.33 9.29
CA ALA A 194 18.01 9.75 8.93
C ALA A 194 19.37 10.42 9.20
N GLY A 195 19.97 10.15 10.36
CA GLY A 195 21.29 10.65 10.73
C GLY A 195 22.41 10.13 9.82
N LEU A 196 22.39 8.83 9.50
CA LEU A 196 23.35 8.22 8.59
C LEU A 196 23.20 8.76 7.16
N ALA A 197 21.97 8.91 6.66
CA ALA A 197 21.70 9.50 5.35
C ALA A 197 22.20 10.95 5.27
N ALA A 198 22.05 11.73 6.35
CA ALA A 198 22.55 13.10 6.42
C ALA A 198 24.08 13.19 6.26
N LEU A 199 24.84 12.15 6.63
CA LEU A 199 26.28 12.09 6.40
C LEU A 199 26.64 12.03 4.90
N LEU A 200 25.73 11.51 4.06
CA LEU A 200 25.94 11.41 2.61
C LEU A 200 25.59 12.70 1.86
N THR A 201 24.79 13.57 2.49
CA THR A 201 24.29 14.82 1.92
C THR A 201 24.95 16.07 2.52
N ALA A 202 25.81 15.90 3.52
CA ALA A 202 26.53 17.01 4.14
C ALA A 202 27.48 17.71 3.15
N ASP A 203 27.70 19.01 3.35
CA ASP A 203 28.59 19.82 2.50
C ASP A 203 30.05 19.29 2.58
N GLY A 204 30.53 18.71 1.50
CA GLY A 204 31.91 18.25 1.34
C GLY A 204 32.04 16.92 0.60
N PRO A 205 33.27 16.52 0.22
CA PRO A 205 33.51 15.22 -0.38
C PRO A 205 33.34 14.10 0.66
N VAL A 206 32.36 13.23 0.45
CA VAL A 206 32.15 12.02 1.28
C VAL A 206 33.11 10.92 0.81
N PRO A 207 33.95 10.35 1.70
CA PRO A 207 34.83 9.25 1.33
C PRO A 207 34.06 8.05 0.76
N PRO A 208 34.56 7.37 -0.29
CA PRO A 208 33.87 6.22 -0.90
C PRO A 208 33.54 5.10 0.10
N ALA A 209 34.44 4.84 1.05
CA ALA A 209 34.23 3.85 2.09
C ALA A 209 33.09 4.22 3.05
N THR A 210 32.98 5.50 3.43
CA THR A 210 31.86 6.00 4.23
C THR A 210 30.54 5.79 3.51
N ARG A 211 30.49 6.13 2.22
CA ARG A 211 29.31 5.92 1.39
C ARG A 211 28.88 4.45 1.36
N ALA A 212 29.80 3.55 1.02
CA ALA A 212 29.50 2.11 0.92
C ALA A 212 29.00 1.52 2.25
N VAL A 213 29.63 1.87 3.37
CA VAL A 213 29.22 1.39 4.70
C VAL A 213 27.87 1.97 5.11
N VAL A 214 27.64 3.27 4.90
CA VAL A 214 26.36 3.92 5.24
C VAL A 214 25.22 3.35 4.41
N GLU A 215 25.39 3.22 3.09
CA GLU A 215 24.37 2.65 2.21
C GLU A 215 24.04 1.21 2.62
N THR A 216 25.05 0.41 2.95
CA THR A 216 24.86 -0.97 3.44
C THR A 216 24.15 -1.02 4.79
N LEU A 217 24.46 -0.10 5.71
CA LEU A 217 23.80 -0.01 7.01
C LEU A 217 22.32 0.40 6.88
N ILE A 218 22.02 1.36 6.01
CA ILE A 218 20.64 1.78 5.71
C ILE A 218 19.85 0.63 5.09
N GLU A 219 20.45 -0.13 4.18
CA GLU A 219 19.85 -1.33 3.59
C GLU A 219 19.60 -2.40 4.67
N ALA A 220 20.60 -2.73 5.48
CA ALA A 220 20.47 -3.70 6.57
C ALA A 220 19.42 -3.29 7.61
N MET A 221 19.31 -2.00 7.92
CA MET A 221 18.27 -1.46 8.81
C MET A 221 16.88 -1.47 8.14
N SER A 222 16.80 -1.30 6.82
CA SER A 222 15.55 -1.36 6.07
C SER A 222 15.01 -2.79 5.95
N ASP A 223 15.88 -3.78 5.86
CA ASP A 223 15.51 -5.21 5.86
C ASP A 223 14.87 -5.67 7.18
N HIS A 224 15.04 -4.93 8.28
CA HIS A 224 14.32 -5.22 9.54
C HIS A 224 12.81 -4.96 9.44
N ARG A 225 12.35 -4.25 8.41
CA ARG A 225 10.91 -4.18 8.08
C ARG A 225 10.35 -5.53 7.62
N SER A 226 11.19 -6.53 7.34
CA SER A 226 10.71 -7.89 6.99
C SER A 226 10.09 -8.67 8.15
N ASP A 227 10.29 -8.24 9.41
CA ASP A 227 9.60 -8.79 10.59
C ASP A 227 8.23 -8.13 10.82
N GLU A 228 7.78 -7.25 9.92
CA GLU A 228 6.45 -6.65 9.96
C GLU A 228 5.40 -7.74 9.78
N ARG A 229 4.89 -8.21 10.92
CA ARG A 229 3.78 -9.15 10.94
C ARG A 229 2.60 -8.53 10.22
N ILE A 230 1.90 -9.34 9.45
CA ILE A 230 0.64 -8.99 8.81
C ILE A 230 -0.40 -10.03 9.19
N ALA A 231 -1.65 -9.61 9.26
CA ALA A 231 -2.79 -10.49 9.32
C ALA A 231 -3.58 -10.35 8.02
N VAL A 232 -3.98 -11.50 7.47
CA VAL A 232 -4.70 -11.59 6.20
C VAL A 232 -6.00 -12.33 6.44
N GLY A 233 -7.08 -11.90 5.77
CA GLY A 233 -8.35 -12.59 5.83
C GLY A 233 -9.24 -12.28 4.64
N GLY A 234 -10.28 -13.08 4.43
CA GLY A 234 -11.18 -12.90 3.30
C GLY A 234 -10.71 -13.51 1.99
N ALA A 235 -9.67 -14.37 1.98
CA ALA A 235 -9.24 -15.10 0.78
C ALA A 235 -10.39 -15.88 0.12
N ALA A 236 -11.33 -16.41 0.92
CA ALA A 236 -12.53 -17.08 0.41
C ALA A 236 -13.45 -16.18 -0.43
N ASN A 237 -13.37 -14.85 -0.27
CA ASN A 237 -14.12 -13.91 -1.12
C ASN A 237 -13.65 -13.98 -2.58
N LEU A 238 -12.40 -14.40 -2.83
CA LEU A 238 -11.86 -14.51 -4.18
C LEU A 238 -12.52 -15.61 -5.01
N ALA A 239 -13.09 -16.63 -4.36
CA ALA A 239 -13.81 -17.71 -5.04
C ALA A 239 -15.01 -17.22 -5.86
N ARG A 240 -15.49 -16.00 -5.61
CA ARG A 240 -16.61 -15.38 -6.34
C ARG A 240 -16.20 -14.90 -7.73
N TYR A 241 -14.91 -14.67 -7.98
CA TYR A 241 -14.39 -14.16 -9.24
C TYR A 241 -13.97 -15.29 -10.20
N GLY A 242 -14.71 -16.40 -10.20
CA GLY A 242 -14.35 -17.66 -10.87
C GLY A 242 -14.06 -17.53 -12.37
N ASP A 243 -14.76 -16.66 -13.08
CA ASP A 243 -14.56 -16.45 -14.53
C ASP A 243 -13.23 -15.75 -14.86
N SER A 244 -12.59 -15.13 -13.86
CA SER A 244 -11.27 -14.49 -13.96
C SER A 244 -10.23 -15.19 -13.08
N PHE A 245 -10.40 -16.49 -12.82
CA PHE A 245 -9.57 -17.20 -11.87
C PHE A 245 -8.08 -17.14 -12.23
N ASP A 246 -7.72 -17.54 -13.45
CA ASP A 246 -6.31 -17.62 -13.88
C ASP A 246 -5.64 -16.25 -13.96
N SER A 247 -6.38 -15.21 -14.33
CA SER A 247 -5.83 -13.86 -14.57
C SER A 247 -5.86 -12.96 -13.34
N ALA A 248 -6.78 -13.17 -12.39
CA ALA A 248 -6.98 -12.28 -11.24
C ALA A 248 -6.90 -12.98 -9.88
N VAL A 249 -7.39 -14.20 -9.77
CA VAL A 249 -7.48 -14.90 -8.46
C VAL A 249 -6.20 -15.66 -8.16
N ARG A 250 -5.69 -16.45 -9.11
CA ARG A 250 -4.51 -17.31 -8.93
C ARG A 250 -3.26 -16.50 -8.54
N PRO A 251 -2.88 -15.43 -9.27
CA PRO A 251 -1.71 -14.63 -8.88
C PRO A 251 -1.88 -13.97 -7.50
N LEU A 252 -3.11 -13.55 -7.16
CA LEU A 252 -3.40 -12.98 -5.86
C LEU A 252 -3.28 -14.02 -4.74
N LEU A 253 -3.76 -15.24 -4.93
CA LEU A 253 -3.62 -16.34 -3.97
C LEU A 253 -2.14 -16.69 -3.72
N GLU A 254 -1.34 -16.76 -4.78
CA GLU A 254 0.12 -16.96 -4.68
C GLU A 254 0.75 -15.81 -3.88
N ALA A 255 0.37 -14.56 -4.17
CA ALA A 255 0.83 -13.40 -3.41
C ALA A 255 0.41 -13.42 -1.94
N LEU A 256 -0.72 -14.05 -1.58
CA LEU A 256 -1.15 -14.17 -0.17
C LEU A 256 -0.21 -15.05 0.66
N GLU A 257 0.54 -15.94 0.03
CA GLU A 257 1.53 -16.79 0.71
C GLU A 257 2.83 -16.01 1.01
N GLU A 258 3.08 -14.91 0.30
CA GLU A 258 4.30 -14.11 0.39
C GLU A 258 4.08 -12.80 1.15
N HIS A 259 4.45 -12.78 2.44
CA HIS A 259 4.24 -11.61 3.32
C HIS A 259 4.89 -10.32 2.79
N VAL A 260 6.08 -10.44 2.21
CA VAL A 260 6.82 -9.31 1.62
C VAL A 260 6.06 -8.69 0.44
N VAL A 261 5.41 -9.51 -0.38
CA VAL A 261 4.58 -9.03 -1.50
C VAL A 261 3.41 -8.20 -0.96
N LEU A 262 2.73 -8.70 0.07
CA LEU A 262 1.59 -8.02 0.69
C LEU A 262 1.96 -6.67 1.32
N LEU A 263 3.11 -6.58 1.98
CA LEU A 263 3.63 -5.31 2.50
C LEU A 263 3.88 -4.29 1.38
N LYS A 264 4.51 -4.71 0.29
CA LYS A 264 4.74 -3.81 -0.86
C LYS A 264 3.44 -3.38 -1.55
N LEU A 265 2.43 -4.25 -1.58
CA LEU A 265 1.11 -3.94 -2.14
C LEU A 265 0.42 -2.80 -1.38
N ILE A 266 0.30 -2.92 -0.05
CA ILE A 266 -0.36 -1.90 0.78
C ILE A 266 0.49 -0.62 0.93
N GLY A 267 1.80 -0.70 0.68
CA GLY A 267 2.73 0.44 0.62
C GLY A 267 3.35 0.80 1.97
N GLU A 268 4.13 1.89 2.01
CA GLU A 268 4.81 2.36 3.22
C GLU A 268 3.91 3.26 4.08
N ALA A 269 3.99 3.14 5.41
CA ALA A 269 3.11 3.85 6.34
C ALA A 269 3.27 5.39 6.28
N ALA A 270 4.46 5.89 5.90
CA ALA A 270 4.81 7.31 5.87
C ALA A 270 4.26 8.11 4.65
N SER A 271 3.26 7.58 3.93
CA SER A 271 2.67 8.32 2.81
C SER A 271 1.89 9.54 3.33
N PRO A 272 2.06 10.75 2.75
CA PRO A 272 1.32 11.95 3.16
C PRO A 272 -0.18 11.86 2.85
N GLU A 273 -0.60 10.91 2.02
CA GLU A 273 -2.00 10.69 1.68
C GLU A 273 -2.70 9.79 2.71
N PRO A 274 -3.83 10.23 3.29
CA PRO A 274 -4.55 9.45 4.30
C PRO A 274 -5.20 8.17 3.74
N LEU A 275 -5.28 8.04 2.41
CA LEU A 275 -5.81 6.89 1.71
C LEU A 275 -5.12 6.77 0.36
N THR A 276 -4.48 5.63 0.11
CA THR A 276 -3.83 5.29 -1.15
C THR A 276 -4.70 4.31 -1.92
N VAL A 277 -4.93 4.58 -3.21
CA VAL A 277 -5.58 3.68 -4.14
C VAL A 277 -4.61 3.39 -5.27
N ARG A 278 -4.37 2.11 -5.59
CA ARG A 278 -3.59 1.66 -6.74
C ARG A 278 -4.45 0.74 -7.58
N ILE A 279 -4.45 0.94 -8.89
CA ILE A 279 -5.36 0.28 -9.82
C ILE A 279 -4.55 -0.40 -10.91
N GLY A 280 -4.69 -1.71 -11.01
CA GLY A 280 -4.06 -2.53 -12.02
C GLY A 280 -2.56 -2.27 -12.15
N HIS A 281 -2.16 -1.73 -13.29
CA HIS A 281 -0.74 -1.50 -13.64
C HIS A 281 -0.03 -0.41 -12.82
N GLU A 282 -0.73 0.29 -11.93
CA GLU A 282 -0.10 1.22 -10.98
C GLU A 282 0.57 0.51 -9.79
N GLY A 283 0.31 -0.79 -9.63
CA GLY A 283 0.93 -1.62 -8.60
C GLY A 283 2.41 -1.92 -8.88
N PRO A 284 3.17 -2.33 -7.85
CA PRO A 284 4.59 -2.65 -7.99
C PRO A 284 4.88 -3.97 -8.75
N TYR A 285 3.85 -4.80 -8.98
CA TYR A 285 3.98 -6.14 -9.58
C TYR A 285 3.08 -6.25 -10.81
N GLN A 286 3.66 -6.63 -11.96
CA GLN A 286 2.90 -6.77 -13.21
C GLN A 286 1.97 -7.99 -13.19
N GLU A 287 2.35 -9.03 -12.46
CA GLU A 287 1.58 -10.26 -12.25
C GLU A 287 0.24 -9.99 -11.53
N LEU A 288 0.15 -8.85 -10.83
CA LEU A 288 -1.01 -8.40 -10.09
C LEU A 288 -1.75 -7.24 -10.78
N ALA A 289 -1.51 -7.01 -12.07
CA ALA A 289 -2.14 -5.93 -12.84
C ALA A 289 -3.65 -6.06 -13.03
N SER A 290 -4.23 -7.21 -12.68
CA SER A 290 -5.68 -7.44 -12.63
C SER A 290 -6.31 -7.10 -11.26
N THR A 291 -5.50 -6.60 -10.32
CA THR A 291 -5.91 -6.27 -8.96
C THR A 291 -5.86 -4.77 -8.68
N SER A 292 -6.58 -4.35 -7.66
CA SER A 292 -6.52 -3.02 -7.07
C SER A 292 -6.31 -3.11 -5.57
N VAL A 293 -5.60 -2.12 -5.05
CA VAL A 293 -5.29 -1.96 -3.63
C VAL A 293 -5.92 -0.67 -3.13
N VAL A 294 -6.60 -0.74 -1.99
CA VAL A 294 -7.05 0.43 -1.23
C VAL A 294 -6.49 0.31 0.18
N ALA A 295 -5.62 1.23 0.59
CA ALA A 295 -4.92 1.16 1.86
C ALA A 295 -4.90 2.52 2.58
N ALA A 296 -4.92 2.50 3.91
CA ALA A 296 -4.78 3.68 4.75
C ALA A 296 -3.78 3.40 5.88
N GLY A 297 -3.03 4.42 6.27
CA GLY A 297 -2.21 4.39 7.47
C GLY A 297 -3.07 4.46 8.74
N TYR A 298 -2.61 3.83 9.81
CA TYR A 298 -3.19 3.91 11.13
C TYR A 298 -2.09 3.88 12.21
N GLY A 299 -2.40 4.39 13.38
CA GLY A 299 -1.47 4.62 14.47
C GLY A 299 -1.93 5.78 15.37
N PRO A 300 -1.27 6.00 16.51
CA PRO A 300 -1.63 7.03 17.46
C PRO A 300 -1.31 8.44 16.95
N GLY A 301 -2.22 9.39 17.21
CA GLY A 301 -2.10 10.79 16.81
C GLY A 301 -2.01 10.98 15.29
N GLU A 302 -1.02 11.74 14.83
CA GLU A 302 -0.75 11.97 13.40
C GLU A 302 0.29 11.00 12.82
N LEU A 303 0.81 10.06 13.62
CA LEU A 303 1.83 9.10 13.20
C LEU A 303 1.17 7.81 12.70
N ALA A 304 1.23 7.56 11.39
CA ALA A 304 0.88 6.27 10.83
C ALA A 304 1.99 5.25 11.12
N LEU A 305 1.78 4.38 12.11
CA LEU A 305 2.73 3.33 12.53
C LEU A 305 2.59 2.03 11.72
N ALA A 306 1.44 1.81 11.09
CA ALA A 306 1.18 0.68 10.21
C ALA A 306 0.11 1.02 9.18
N ARG A 307 -0.11 0.11 8.24
CA ARG A 307 -1.18 0.22 7.24
C ARG A 307 -2.17 -0.93 7.33
N LEU A 308 -3.40 -0.62 7.00
CA LEU A 308 -4.42 -1.60 6.69
C LEU A 308 -5.01 -1.30 5.33
N GLY A 309 -5.52 -2.32 4.67
CA GLY A 309 -6.11 -2.16 3.38
C GLY A 309 -6.80 -3.41 2.90
N ILE A 310 -7.23 -3.34 1.65
CA ILE A 310 -7.84 -4.45 0.94
C ILE A 310 -7.20 -4.61 -0.43
N VAL A 311 -7.22 -5.85 -0.91
CA VAL A 311 -6.79 -6.23 -2.26
C VAL A 311 -7.90 -7.04 -2.91
N GLY A 312 -8.19 -6.72 -4.16
CA GLY A 312 -9.26 -7.35 -4.93
C GLY A 312 -9.12 -7.05 -6.42
N PRO A 313 -10.04 -7.52 -7.28
CA PRO A 313 -10.02 -7.21 -8.71
C PRO A 313 -10.14 -5.70 -9.00
N THR A 314 -9.72 -5.27 -10.19
CA THR A 314 -9.86 -3.86 -10.62
C THR A 314 -11.30 -3.35 -10.67
N ARG A 315 -12.28 -4.26 -10.84
CA ARG A 315 -13.73 -3.99 -10.77
C ARG A 315 -14.26 -3.89 -9.32
N MET A 316 -13.56 -3.12 -8.49
CA MET A 316 -13.89 -2.93 -7.08
C MET A 316 -15.00 -1.88 -6.90
N ASP A 317 -15.85 -2.03 -5.89
CA ASP A 317 -16.67 -0.92 -5.37
C ASP A 317 -15.75 0.07 -4.63
N TYR A 318 -15.06 0.92 -5.38
CA TYR A 318 -14.12 1.90 -4.82
C TYR A 318 -14.78 2.83 -3.80
N PRO A 319 -15.96 3.45 -4.04
CA PRO A 319 -16.60 4.29 -3.03
C PRO A 319 -16.83 3.57 -1.70
N GLY A 320 -17.42 2.36 -1.72
CA GLY A 320 -17.65 1.58 -0.50
C GLY A 320 -16.35 1.14 0.18
N SER A 321 -15.39 0.67 -0.62
CA SER A 321 -14.09 0.18 -0.15
C SER A 321 -13.25 1.28 0.50
N MET A 322 -13.15 2.44 -0.15
CA MET A 322 -12.47 3.62 0.37
C MET A 322 -13.13 4.14 1.65
N ALA A 323 -14.46 4.08 1.75
CA ALA A 323 -15.19 4.46 2.96
C ALA A 323 -14.86 3.52 4.13
N ALA A 324 -14.92 2.21 3.90
CA ALA A 324 -14.66 1.18 4.89
C ALA A 324 -13.23 1.21 5.40
N VAL A 325 -12.23 1.19 4.49
CA VAL A 325 -10.80 1.22 4.84
C VAL A 325 -10.47 2.44 5.69
N ARG A 326 -10.92 3.63 5.28
CA ARG A 326 -10.70 4.86 6.05
C ARG A 326 -11.39 4.86 7.41
N ALA A 327 -12.61 4.31 7.50
CA ALA A 327 -13.33 4.26 8.77
C ALA A 327 -12.66 3.30 9.76
N VAL A 328 -12.25 2.11 9.30
CA VAL A 328 -11.54 1.14 10.13
C VAL A 328 -10.19 1.69 10.55
N ALA A 329 -9.38 2.27 9.66
CA ALA A 329 -8.11 2.92 10.01
C ALA A 329 -8.27 3.96 11.11
N ARG A 330 -9.24 4.85 10.97
CA ARG A 330 -9.51 5.90 11.96
C ARG A 330 -9.97 5.32 13.30
N TYR A 331 -10.70 4.21 13.30
CA TYR A 331 -11.14 3.56 14.54
C TYR A 331 -9.99 2.83 15.24
N VAL A 332 -9.17 2.10 14.49
CA VAL A 332 -7.99 1.40 15.01
C VAL A 332 -6.98 2.39 15.57
N SER A 333 -6.72 3.51 14.88
CA SER A 333 -5.93 4.62 15.42
C SER A 333 -6.40 5.06 16.80
N ARG A 334 -7.72 5.26 16.97
CA ARG A 334 -8.29 5.69 18.25
C ARG A 334 -8.13 4.65 19.36
N ILE A 335 -8.27 3.35 19.06
CA ILE A 335 -8.00 2.30 20.06
C ILE A 335 -6.53 2.35 20.50
N LEU A 336 -5.61 2.57 19.56
CA LEU A 336 -4.18 2.66 19.86
C LEU A 336 -3.78 3.96 20.57
N ASP A 337 -4.56 5.03 20.44
CA ASP A 337 -4.40 6.27 21.22
C ASP A 337 -4.85 6.12 22.68
N GLU A 338 -5.86 5.27 22.92
CA GLU A 338 -6.46 5.04 24.24
C GLU A 338 -5.75 3.94 25.06
N ALA A 339 -4.85 3.17 24.43
CA ALA A 339 -4.10 2.05 25.03
C ALA A 339 -2.73 2.49 25.60
#